data_AF-A0A0U5E891-F1
#
_entry.id   AF-A0A0U5E891-F1
#
_cell.length_a   1.000
_cell.length_b   1.000
_cell.length_c   1.000
_cell.angle_alpha   90.00
_cell.angle_beta   90.00
_cell.angle_gamma   90.00
#
_symmetry.space_group_name_H-M   'P 1'
#
loop_
_entity.id
_entity.type
_entity.pdbx_description
1 polymer ?
#
loop_
_entity_poly.entity_id
_entity_poly.type
_entity_poly.pdbx_seq_one_letter_code
_entity_poly.pdbx_strand_id
1 'polypeptide(L)'
;MTSVTVSLPDETYRRLDEIARLRGTSIDRLFEEMAALMVAESDAEARFRARARRGQGKAERGLGLLSQAAGQRGEGRDRERDLDP
;
A
#
# COMPACT_ATOMS: atom_id res chain seq x y z
N MET A 1 -10.35 20.90 10.70
CA MET A 1 -11.03 20.12 9.65
C MET A 1 -11.44 21.09 8.56
N THR A 2 -11.21 20.75 7.29
CA THR A 2 -11.69 21.53 6.12
C THR A 2 -12.90 20.81 5.53
N SER A 3 -13.92 21.56 5.10
CA SER A 3 -15.12 20.99 4.47
C SER A 3 -15.03 21.10 2.95
N VAL A 4 -15.54 20.08 2.24
CA VAL A 4 -15.72 20.09 0.79
C VAL A 4 -17.19 19.86 0.50
N THR A 5 -17.79 20.72 -0.32
CA THR A 5 -19.16 20.52 -0.83
C THR A 5 -19.08 19.85 -2.19
N VAL A 6 -19.74 18.70 -2.33
CA VAL A 6 -19.78 17.92 -3.58
C VAL A 6 -21.22 17.81 -4.05
N SER A 7 -21.47 18.14 -5.31
CA SER A 7 -22.76 17.92 -5.95
C SER A 7 -22.81 16.53 -6.57
N LEU A 8 -23.82 15.75 -6.20
CA LEU A 8 -24.05 14.40 -6.70
C LEU A 8 -25.45 14.31 -7.32
N PRO A 9 -25.66 13.52 -8.39
CA PRO A 9 -27.00 13.17 -8.83
C PRO A 9 -27.76 12.43 -7.72
N ASP A 10 -29.06 12.67 -7.60
CA ASP A 10 -29.91 12.09 -6.54
C ASP A 10 -29.81 10.55 -6.46
N GLU A 11 -29.75 9.89 -7.62
CA GLU A 11 -29.61 8.44 -7.69
C GLU A 11 -28.28 7.97 -7.08
N THR A 12 -27.19 8.68 -7.37
CA THR A 12 -25.86 8.39 -6.81
C THR A 12 -25.87 8.58 -5.30
N TYR A 13 -26.48 9.66 -4.81
CA TYR A 13 -26.61 9.90 -3.38
C TYR A 13 -27.39 8.78 -2.68
N ARG A 14 -28.53 8.35 -3.25
CA ARG A 14 -29.35 7.26 -2.67
C ARG A 14 -28.56 5.95 -2.56
N ARG A 15 -27.84 5.57 -3.61
CA ARG A 15 -26.99 4.36 -3.58
C ARG A 15 -25.86 4.46 -2.56
N LEU A 16 -25.25 5.65 -2.42
CA LEU A 16 -24.23 5.87 -1.38
C LEU A 16 -24.82 5.75 0.04
N ASP A 17 -26.04 6.25 0.26
CA ASP A 17 -26.73 6.08 1.56
C ASP A 17 -26.97 4.60 1.87
N GLU A 18 -27.44 3.82 0.90
CA GLU A 18 -27.63 2.37 1.05
C GLU A 18 -26.32 1.65 1.38
N ILE A 19 -25.23 1.98 0.68
CA ILE A 19 -23.90 1.42 0.94
C ILE A 19 -23.43 1.78 2.35
N ALA A 20 -23.62 3.03 2.78
CA ALA A 20 -23.25 3.50 4.11
C ALA A 20 -24.00 2.72 5.19
N ARG A 21 -25.32 2.56 5.03
CA ARG A 21 -26.17 1.78 5.95
C ARG A 21 -25.75 0.32 6.05
N LEU A 22 -25.50 -0.34 4.91
CA LEU A 22 -25.04 -1.74 4.89
C LEU A 22 -23.70 -1.93 5.60
N ARG A 23 -22.84 -0.91 5.57
CA ARG A 23 -21.54 -0.90 6.25
C ARG A 23 -21.59 -0.38 7.69
N GLY A 24 -22.76 0.04 8.17
CA GLY A 24 -22.92 0.64 9.50
C GLY A 24 -22.15 1.96 9.67
N THR A 25 -22.01 2.74 8.61
CA THR A 25 -21.23 3.99 8.57
C THR A 25 -22.04 5.14 7.95
N SER A 26 -21.44 6.32 7.80
CA SER A 26 -22.05 7.48 7.13
C SER A 26 -21.41 7.76 5.77
N ILE A 27 -22.13 8.49 4.90
CA ILE A 27 -21.61 8.93 3.60
C ILE A 27 -20.33 9.78 3.79
N ASP A 28 -20.33 10.71 4.74
CA ASP A 28 -19.16 11.53 5.06
C ASP A 28 -17.96 10.64 5.41
N ARG A 29 -18.17 9.60 6.22
CA ARG A 29 -17.11 8.66 6.59
C ARG A 29 -16.61 7.85 5.41
N LEU A 30 -17.48 7.47 4.48
CA LEU A 30 -17.05 6.83 3.22
C LEU A 30 -16.13 7.75 2.42
N PHE A 31 -16.47 9.04 2.31
CA PHE A 31 -15.63 10.02 1.62
C PHE A 31 -14.30 10.26 2.33
N GLU A 32 -14.28 10.32 3.67
CA GLU A 32 -13.04 10.42 4.45
C GLU A 32 -12.11 9.23 4.18
N GLU A 33 -12.65 8.02 4.21
CA GLU A 33 -11.87 6.79 3.98
C GLU A 33 -11.37 6.72 2.54
N MET A 34 -12.21 7.05 1.56
CA MET A 34 -11.78 7.14 0.16
C MET A 34 -10.69 8.19 -0.02
N ALA A 35 -10.81 9.37 0.60
CA ALA A 35 -9.80 10.41 0.51
C ALA A 35 -8.45 9.95 1.08
N ALA A 36 -8.47 9.28 2.23
CA ALA A 36 -7.27 8.71 2.84
C ALA A 36 -6.61 7.66 1.93
N LEU A 37 -7.41 6.77 1.32
CA LEU A 37 -6.91 5.77 0.37
C LEU A 37 -6.30 6.42 -0.87
N MET A 38 -6.97 7.41 -1.48
CA MET A 38 -6.46 8.12 -2.66
C MET A 38 -5.10 8.77 -2.41
N VAL A 39 -4.91 9.38 -1.23
CA VAL A 39 -3.61 9.96 -0.86
C VAL A 39 -2.56 8.86 -0.70
N ALA A 40 -2.89 7.78 0.01
CA ALA A 40 -1.96 6.67 0.22
C ALA A 40 -1.52 6.00 -1.09
N GLU A 41 -2.44 5.82 -2.03
CA GLU A 41 -2.17 5.26 -3.36
C GLU A 41 -1.26 6.17 -4.19
N SER A 42 -1.54 7.48 -4.21
CA SER A 42 -0.70 8.47 -4.89
C SER A 42 0.73 8.47 -4.34
N ASP A 43 0.84 8.41 -3.02
CA ASP A 43 2.11 8.30 -2.30
C ASP A 43 2.87 7.01 -2.65
N ALA A 44 2.17 5.88 -2.69
CA ALA A 44 2.74 4.58 -3.05
C ALA A 44 3.26 4.60 -4.50
N GLU A 45 2.49 5.16 -5.43
CA GLU A 45 2.87 5.33 -6.82
C GLU A 45 4.10 6.24 -6.96
N ALA A 46 4.12 7.38 -6.27
CA ALA A 46 5.26 8.30 -6.30
C ALA A 46 6.54 7.62 -5.82
N ARG A 47 6.46 6.85 -4.72
CA ARG A 47 7.59 6.07 -4.19
C ARG A 47 8.02 4.97 -5.16
N PHE A 48 7.07 4.27 -5.78
CA PHE A 48 7.35 3.25 -6.78
C PHE A 48 8.10 3.85 -7.98
N ARG A 49 7.57 4.92 -8.58
CA ARG A 49 8.20 5.61 -9.72
C ARG A 49 9.60 6.13 -9.36
N ALA A 50 9.79 6.66 -8.16
CA ALA A 50 11.11 7.09 -7.69
C ALA A 50 12.11 5.93 -7.58
N ARG A 51 11.69 4.77 -7.05
CA ARG A 51 12.52 3.56 -6.98
C ARG A 51 12.85 3.02 -8.37
N ALA A 52 11.86 2.96 -9.26
CA ALA A 52 12.04 2.51 -10.64
C ALA A 52 13.09 3.34 -11.37
N ARG A 53 13.01 4.68 -11.30
CA ARG A 53 14.03 5.59 -11.87
C ARG A 53 15.42 5.33 -11.30
N ARG A 54 15.55 5.15 -9.99
CA ARG A 54 16.85 4.88 -9.34
C ARG A 54 17.44 3.53 -9.74
N GLY A 55 16.59 2.55 -10.02
CA GLY A 55 16.95 1.19 -10.40
C GLY A 55 17.11 0.96 -11.91
N GLN A 56 16.76 1.94 -12.75
CA GLN A 56 16.91 1.84 -14.20
C GLN A 56 18.38 1.54 -14.56
N GLY A 57 18.59 0.50 -15.37
CA GLY A 57 19.92 0.03 -15.76
C GLY A 57 20.71 -0.71 -14.67
N LYS A 58 20.10 -1.04 -13.51
CA LYS A 58 20.78 -1.70 -12.38
C LYS A 58 20.21 -3.08 -12.03
N ALA A 59 19.47 -3.70 -12.95
CA ALA A 59 18.80 -4.98 -12.72
C ALA A 59 19.78 -6.09 -12.29
N GLU A 60 20.88 -6.27 -13.00
CA GLU A 60 21.89 -7.30 -12.68
C GLU A 60 22.49 -7.10 -11.29
N ARG A 61 22.87 -5.86 -10.95
CA ARG A 61 23.35 -5.50 -9.61
C ARG A 61 22.30 -5.79 -8.55
N GLY A 62 21.03 -5.47 -8.81
CA GLY A 62 19.93 -5.75 -7.90
C GLY A 62 19.74 -7.25 -7.65
N LEU A 63 19.76 -8.05 -8.73
CA LEU A 63 19.65 -9.51 -8.64
C LEU A 63 20.83 -10.13 -7.90
N GLY A 64 22.06 -9.63 -8.10
CA GLY A 64 23.24 -10.06 -7.36
C GLY A 64 23.15 -9.77 -5.85
N LEU A 65 22.58 -8.63 -5.47
CA LEU A 65 22.33 -8.33 -4.05
C LEU A 65 21.26 -9.25 -3.44
N LEU A 66 20.22 -9.58 -4.20
CA LEU A 66 19.18 -10.51 -3.75
C LEU A 66 19.71 -11.93 -3.58
N SER A 67 20.55 -12.42 -4.51
CA SER A 67 21.17 -13.74 -4.37
C SER A 67 22.11 -13.82 -3.18
N GLN A 68 22.91 -12.77 -2.94
CA GLN A 68 23.75 -12.67 -1.75
C GLN A 68 22.92 -12.69 -0.45
N ALA A 69 21.84 -11.92 -0.38
CA ALA A 69 20.96 -11.88 0.80
C ALA A 69 20.21 -13.20 1.03
N ALA A 70 19.82 -13.90 -0.06
CA ALA A 70 19.22 -15.22 0.02
C ALA A 70 20.19 -16.27 0.56
N GLY A 71 21.47 -16.23 0.15
CA GLY A 71 22.52 -17.10 0.69
C GLY A 71 22.78 -16.89 2.17
N GLN A 72 22.81 -15.64 2.63
CA GLN A 72 23.03 -15.29 4.05
C GLN A 72 21.89 -15.73 4.98
N ARG A 73 20.66 -15.87 4.48
CA ARG A 73 19.53 -16.43 5.25
C ARG A 73 19.63 -17.94 5.47
N GLY A 74 20.39 -18.66 4.66
CA GLY A 74 20.70 -20.08 4.86
C GLY A 74 21.72 -20.28 5.99
N GLU A 75 22.83 -19.54 5.93
CA GLU A 75 23.94 -19.67 6.90
C GLU A 75 23.57 -19.30 8.35
N GLY A 76 22.57 -18.42 8.54
CA GLY A 76 22.09 -18.05 9.88
C GLY A 76 21.20 -19.11 10.55
N ARG A 77 20.56 -20.01 9.78
CA ARG A 77 19.71 -21.09 10.33
C ARG A 77 20.48 -22.36 10.69
N ASP A 78 21.68 -22.54 10.12
CA ASP A 78 22.50 -23.72 10.37
C ASP A 78 23.35 -23.55 11.64
N ARG A 79 23.79 -22.33 11.96
CA ARG A 79 24.52 -22.06 13.22
C ARG A 79 23.67 -22.18 14.49
N GLU A 80 22.35 -22.07 14.40
CA GLU A 80 21.44 -22.19 15.55
C GLU A 80 20.99 -23.65 15.80
N ARG A 81 21.26 -24.57 14.86
CA ARG A 81 21.04 -26.02 15.04
C ARG A 81 22.23 -26.77 15.66
N ASP A 82 23.43 -26.20 15.61
CA ASP A 82 24.66 -26.81 16.15
C ASP A 82 24.92 -26.44 17.63
N LEU A 83 23.97 -25.77 18.30
CA LEU A 83 24.11 -25.27 19.68
C LEU A 83 23.18 -25.93 20.71
N ASP A 84 22.42 -26.96 20.35
CA ASP A 84 21.64 -27.75 21.33
C ASP A 84 22.33 -29.12 21.58
N PRO A 85 22.80 -29.40 22.81
CA PRO A 85 23.30 -30.72 23.22
C PRO A 85 22.21 -31.75 23.51
#